data_AF-A0A2T2X589-F1
#
_entry.id   AF-A0A2T2X589-F1
#
_cell.length_a   1.000
_cell.length_b   1.000
_cell.length_c   1.000
_cell.angle_alpha   90.00
_cell.angle_beta   90.00
_cell.angle_gamma   90.00
#
_symmetry.space_group_name_H-M   'P 1'
#
loop_
_entity.id
_entity.type
_entity.pdbx_description
1 polymer ?
#
loop_
_entity_poly.entity_id
_entity_poly.type
_entity_poly.pdbx_seq_one_letter_code
_entity_poly.pdbx_strand_id
1 'polypeptide(L)'
;MLDVNNFDSMRIALASPEQIREWSKGEVKKPETINYRTLKPEREGLFCEKIFGPQKDWECHCGKYKRVRYKGVVCDRCGVEVTRSKVRR
;
A
#
# COMPACT_ATOMS: atom_id res chain seq x y z
N MET A 1 -7.81 -18.19 7.19
CA MET A 1 -8.73 -17.17 7.73
C MET A 1 -8.23 -16.86 9.13
N LEU A 2 -8.05 -15.59 9.48
CA LEU A 2 -7.74 -15.22 10.87
C LEU A 2 -9.01 -15.50 11.69
N ASP A 3 -8.89 -16.35 12.70
CA ASP A 3 -9.97 -16.72 13.60
C ASP A 3 -10.34 -15.49 14.45
N VAL A 4 -11.45 -14.84 14.11
CA VAL A 4 -11.88 -13.57 14.72
C VAL A 4 -12.45 -13.76 16.14
N ASN A 5 -12.63 -15.00 16.56
CA ASN A 5 -13.29 -15.36 17.83
C ASN A 5 -12.32 -15.78 18.94
N ASN A 6 -11.01 -15.76 18.70
CA ASN A 6 -10.01 -16.23 19.65
C ASN A 6 -9.31 -15.06 20.40
N PHE A 7 -10.09 -14.13 20.94
CA PHE A 7 -9.61 -13.03 21.77
C PHE A 7 -10.40 -13.00 23.09
N ASP A 8 -9.72 -13.12 24.22
CA ASP A 8 -10.36 -13.04 25.55
C ASP A 8 -10.81 -11.61 25.91
N SER A 9 -10.14 -10.59 25.36
CA SER A 9 -10.50 -9.18 25.57
C SER A 9 -9.92 -8.27 24.48
N MET A 10 -10.49 -7.08 24.34
CA MET A 10 -9.98 -6.00 23.48
C MET A 10 -9.58 -4.79 24.32
N ARG A 11 -8.49 -4.13 23.94
CA ARG A 11 -7.95 -2.95 24.62
C ARG A 11 -7.97 -1.75 23.69
N ILE A 12 -8.32 -0.58 24.25
CA ILE A 12 -8.17 0.71 23.60
C ILE A 12 -7.23 1.59 24.42
N ALA A 13 -6.34 2.32 23.75
CA ALA A 13 -5.38 3.23 24.36
C ALA A 13 -5.04 4.36 23.37
N LEU A 14 -4.46 5.44 23.88
CA LEU A 14 -3.91 6.50 23.02
C LEU A 14 -2.69 5.97 22.26
N ALA A 15 -2.64 6.21 20.96
CA ALA A 15 -1.49 5.85 20.14
C ALA A 15 -0.40 6.93 20.27
N SER A 16 0.84 6.52 20.57
CA SER A 16 1.98 7.44 20.58
C SER A 16 2.44 7.76 19.14
N PRO A 17 3.20 8.85 18.93
CA PRO A 17 3.79 9.15 17.63
C PRO A 17 4.65 8.02 17.05
N GLU A 18 5.33 7.25 17.90
CA GLU A 18 6.14 6.08 17.50
C GLU A 18 5.24 4.97 16.98
N GLN A 19 4.14 4.68 17.68
CA GLN A 19 3.16 3.67 17.29
C GLN A 19 2.48 4.02 15.95
N ILE A 20 2.16 5.30 15.73
CA ILE A 20 1.60 5.79 14.46
C ILE A 20 2.59 5.57 13.30
N ARG A 21 3.88 5.81 13.53
CA ARG A 21 4.93 5.60 12.51
C ARG A 21 5.17 4.12 12.24
N GLU A 22 5.08 3.27 13.26
CA GLU A 22 5.21 1.81 13.12
C GLU A 22 4.12 1.21 12.22
N TRP A 23 2.88 1.71 12.33
CA TRP A 23 1.79 1.26 11.47
C TRP A 23 1.89 1.77 10.03
N SER A 24 2.59 2.88 9.84
CA SER A 24 2.71 3.52 8.54
C SER A 24 3.64 2.74 7.62
N LYS A 25 3.23 2.58 6.35
CA LYS A 25 4.04 1.99 5.28
C LYS A 25 4.78 3.03 4.45
N GLY A 26 4.68 4.31 4.84
CA GLY A 26 5.31 5.42 4.16
C GLY A 26 4.58 6.75 4.37
N GLU A 27 5.29 7.84 4.13
CA GLU A 27 4.80 9.21 4.32
C GLU A 27 4.12 9.75 3.05
N VAL A 28 2.93 10.33 3.20
CA VAL A 28 2.25 11.08 2.13
C VAL A 28 2.73 12.53 2.20
N LYS A 29 3.36 13.01 1.13
CA LYS A 29 3.96 14.35 1.08
C LYS A 29 3.16 15.35 0.27
N LYS A 30 2.28 14.86 -0.60
CA LYS A 30 1.53 15.71 -1.51
C LYS A 30 0.02 15.51 -1.40
N PRO A 31 -0.78 16.55 -1.65
CA PRO A 31 -2.23 16.47 -1.56
C PRO A 31 -2.88 15.80 -2.78
N GLU A 32 -2.13 15.56 -3.86
CA GLU A 32 -2.73 15.01 -5.08
C GLU A 32 -3.22 13.58 -4.88
N THR A 33 -4.23 13.22 -5.66
CA THR A 33 -4.93 11.94 -5.56
C THR A 33 -4.57 11.04 -6.73
N ILE A 34 -5.15 11.31 -7.89
CA ILE A 34 -4.98 10.57 -9.13
C ILE A 34 -4.79 11.55 -10.28
N ASN A 35 -4.08 11.10 -11.30
CA ASN A 35 -3.94 11.83 -12.54
C ASN A 35 -5.25 11.82 -13.33
N TYR A 36 -5.75 12.99 -13.74
CA TYR A 36 -7.03 13.10 -14.45
C TYR A 36 -7.06 12.42 -15.83
N ARG A 37 -5.91 12.29 -16.51
CA ARG A 37 -5.85 11.65 -17.84
C ARG A 37 -5.65 10.15 -17.75
N THR A 38 -4.67 9.73 -16.94
CA THR A 38 -4.25 8.32 -16.89
C THR A 38 -5.00 7.51 -15.84
N LEU A 39 -5.73 8.18 -14.94
CA LEU A 39 -6.41 7.60 -13.78
C LEU A 39 -5.45 6.84 -12.83
N LYS A 40 -4.14 7.07 -12.97
CA LYS A 40 -3.12 6.47 -12.11
C LYS A 40 -2.91 7.32 -10.85
N PRO A 41 -2.68 6.68 -9.70
CA PRO A 41 -2.33 7.40 -8.47
C PRO A 41 -1.06 8.22 -8.62
N GLU A 42 -1.06 9.44 -8.07
CA GLU A 42 0.12 10.29 -8.06
C GLU A 42 1.17 9.79 -7.04
N ARG A 43 2.44 9.93 -7.39
CA ARG A 43 3.55 9.51 -6.52
C ARG A 43 3.63 10.43 -5.31
N GLU A 44 3.69 9.82 -4.12
CA GLU A 44 3.68 10.49 -2.80
C GLU A 44 2.37 11.22 -2.49
N GLY A 45 1.32 10.99 -3.30
CA GLY A 45 -0.04 11.46 -3.05
C GLY A 45 -0.86 10.53 -2.15
N LEU A 46 -2.10 10.91 -1.90
CA LEU A 46 -3.03 10.22 -0.99
C LEU A 46 -3.33 8.77 -1.40
N PHE A 47 -3.14 8.40 -2.66
CA PHE A 47 -3.38 7.04 -3.17
C PHE A 47 -2.11 6.30 -3.63
N CYS A 48 -0.93 6.84 -3.30
CA CYS A 48 0.38 6.35 -3.75
C CYS A 48 0.54 4.83 -3.62
N GLU A 49 0.78 4.15 -4.75
CA GLU A 49 0.93 2.70 -4.78
C GLU A 49 2.17 2.18 -4.06
N LYS A 50 3.20 3.03 -3.88
CA LYS A 50 4.41 2.67 -3.12
C LYS A 50 4.11 2.50 -1.63
N ILE A 51 3.17 3.29 -1.09
CA ILE A 51 2.83 3.31 0.34
C ILE A 51 1.74 2.27 0.61
N PHE A 52 0.66 2.32 -0.17
CA PHE A 52 -0.53 1.52 0.10
C PHE A 52 -0.57 0.18 -0.64
N GLY A 53 0.31 -0.03 -1.61
CA GLY A 53 0.34 -1.22 -2.48
C GLY A 53 -0.33 -0.99 -3.85
N PRO A 54 -0.23 -1.97 -4.76
CA PRO A 54 -0.61 -1.80 -6.16
C PRO A 54 -2.12 -1.69 -6.36
N GLN A 55 -2.56 -0.92 -7.35
CA GLN A 55 -3.97 -0.78 -7.75
C GLN A 55 -4.48 -2.06 -8.43
N LYS A 56 -3.62 -2.75 -9.18
CA LYS A 56 -3.94 -3.99 -9.89
C LYS A 56 -3.14 -5.14 -9.31
N ASP A 57 -3.75 -6.32 -9.28
CA ASP A 57 -3.09 -7.52 -8.80
C ASP A 57 -1.84 -7.83 -9.64
N TRP A 58 -0.71 -7.96 -8.94
CA TRP A 58 0.57 -8.35 -9.53
C TRP A 58 1.08 -7.39 -10.62
N GLU A 59 0.76 -6.10 -10.55
CA GLU A 59 1.26 -5.09 -11.48
C GLU A 59 1.81 -3.88 -10.70
N CYS A 60 3.04 -3.47 -11.04
CA CYS A 60 3.63 -2.25 -10.49
C CYS A 60 3.19 -1.00 -11.28
N HIS A 61 3.26 0.18 -10.66
CA HIS A 61 2.82 1.47 -11.22
C HIS A 61 3.34 1.77 -12.64
N CYS A 62 4.64 1.58 -12.87
CA CYS A 62 5.29 1.89 -14.15
C CYS A 62 5.07 0.80 -15.21
N GLY A 63 4.51 -0.35 -14.83
CA GLY A 63 4.26 -1.47 -15.73
C GLY A 63 5.48 -2.32 -16.09
N LYS A 64 6.66 -2.08 -15.50
CA LYS A 64 7.87 -2.90 -15.72
C LYS A 64 7.65 -4.36 -15.32
N TYR A 65 7.12 -4.56 -14.12
CA TYR A 65 6.76 -5.88 -13.59
C TYR A 65 5.24 -6.05 -13.63
N LYS A 66 4.80 -7.13 -14.31
CA LYS A 66 3.39 -7.52 -14.45
C LYS A 66 3.25 -9.03 -14.35
N ARG A 67 2.11 -9.50 -13.85
CA ARG A 67 1.72 -10.92 -13.67
C ARG A 67 2.36 -11.55 -12.43
N VAL A 68 1.76 -12.67 -12.02
CA VAL A 68 2.07 -13.41 -10.78
C VAL A 68 3.54 -13.85 -10.67
N ARG A 69 4.26 -14.02 -11.78
CA ARG A 69 5.66 -14.48 -11.78
C ARG A 69 6.62 -13.54 -11.04
N TYR A 70 6.27 -12.26 -10.88
CA TYR A 70 7.07 -11.27 -10.14
C TYR A 70 6.54 -11.05 -8.72
N LYS A 71 5.72 -11.96 -8.19
CA LYS A 71 5.20 -11.90 -6.82
C LYS A 71 6.32 -11.60 -5.81
N GLY A 72 6.11 -10.56 -4.99
CA GLY A 72 7.06 -10.13 -3.95
C GLY A 72 8.23 -9.28 -4.44
N VAL A 73 8.35 -9.02 -5.75
CA VAL A 73 9.40 -8.14 -6.28
C VAL A 73 9.01 -6.68 -6.03
N VAL A 74 9.93 -5.91 -5.45
CA VAL A 74 9.81 -4.45 -5.37
C VAL A 74 10.38 -3.82 -6.62
N CYS A 75 9.59 -3.01 -7.31
CA CYS A 75 10.03 -2.41 -8.56
C CYS A 75 11.16 -1.38 -8.34
N ASP A 76 12.29 -1.56 -9.01
CA ASP A 76 13.44 -0.63 -9.00
C ASP A 76 13.11 0.76 -9.55
N ARG A 77 12.12 0.87 -10.46
CA ARG A 77 11.75 2.16 -11.07
C ARG A 77 10.71 2.94 -10.26
N CYS A 78 9.66 2.28 -9.78
CA CYS A 78 8.54 2.96 -9.10
C CYS A 78 8.41 2.63 -7.61
N GLY A 79 9.21 1.70 -7.08
CA GLY A 79 9.21 1.29 -5.67
C GLY A 79 7.97 0.50 -5.23
N VAL A 80 7.07 0.16 -6.15
CA VAL A 80 5.84 -0.59 -5.83
C VAL A 80 6.15 -2.07 -5.72
N GLU A 81 5.72 -2.68 -4.62
CA GLU A 81 5.76 -4.12 -4.42
C GLU A 81 4.69 -4.82 -5.27
N VAL A 82 5.08 -5.86 -5.98
CA VAL A 82 4.20 -6.66 -6.82
C VAL A 82 3.46 -7.68 -5.96
N THR A 83 2.29 -7.29 -5.46
CA THR A 83 1.41 -8.09 -4.60
C THR A 83 -0.06 -7.98 -5.04
N ARG A 84 -0.97 -8.57 -4.27
CA ARG A 84 -2.42 -8.41 -4.51
C ARG A 84 -2.85 -7.01 -4.09
N SER A 85 -3.73 -6.39 -4.87
CA SER A 85 -4.37 -5.11 -4.55
C SER A 85 -5.16 -5.14 -3.23
N LYS A 86 -5.50 -6.35 -2.73
CA LYS A 86 -6.11 -6.56 -1.42
C LYS A 86 -5.31 -5.92 -0.27
N VAL A 87 -3.99 -5.81 -0.36
CA VAL A 87 -3.16 -5.22 0.72
C VAL A 87 -3.43 -3.73 0.98
N ARG A 88 -4.20 -3.07 0.11
CA ARG A 88 -4.66 -1.69 0.27
C ARG A 88 -5.75 -1.54 1.36
N ARG A 89 -6.26 -2.64 1.91
CA ARG A 89 -7.33 -2.68 2.93
C ARG A 89 -7.02 -3.71 4.00
#